data_AF-A0A2N1CLR0-F1
#
_entry.id   AF-A0A2N1CLR0-F1
#
_cell.length_a   1.000
_cell.length_b   1.000
_cell.length_c   1.000
_cell.angle_alpha   90.00
_cell.angle_beta   90.00
_cell.angle_gamma   90.00
#
_symmetry.space_group_name_H-M   'P 1'
#
loop_
_entity.id
_entity.type
_entity.pdbx_description
1 polymer ?
#
loop_
_entity_poly.entity_id
_entity_poly.type
_entity_poly.pdbx_seq_one_letter_code
_entity_poly.pdbx_strand_id
1 'polypeptide(L)'
;MARKHFENHEAISSAVPADDGFEAVIAIKRRGTDENAHVFKVANGRRYDLASEADVAAEAALTKVREVSDEGELIWEENAI
;
A
#
# COMPACT_ATOMS: atom_id res chain seq x y z
N MET A 1 -1.31 2.65 -10.52
CA MET A 1 -2.22 2.52 -9.38
C MET A 1 -3.03 1.23 -9.49
N ALA A 2 -2.71 0.24 -8.66
CA ALA A 2 -3.43 -1.03 -8.56
C ALA A 2 -4.31 -1.08 -7.30
N ARG A 3 -5.37 -1.91 -7.35
CA ARG A 3 -6.26 -2.15 -6.21
C ARG A 3 -6.49 -3.63 -6.00
N LYS A 4 -6.56 -4.05 -4.74
CA LYS A 4 -6.85 -5.42 -4.32
C LYS A 4 -7.97 -5.40 -3.30
N HIS A 5 -9.03 -6.16 -3.58
CA HIS A 5 -10.17 -6.30 -2.68
C HIS A 5 -9.92 -7.48 -1.74
N PHE A 6 -10.09 -7.22 -0.46
CA PHE A 6 -10.18 -8.21 0.60
C PHE A 6 -11.63 -8.27 1.11
N GLU A 7 -11.91 -9.20 2.02
CA GLU A 7 -13.26 -9.44 2.53
C GLU A 7 -13.90 -8.15 3.06
N ASN A 8 -13.25 -7.51 4.03
CA ASN A 8 -13.73 -6.29 4.70
C ASN A 8 -12.96 -5.02 4.32
N HIS A 9 -11.88 -5.15 3.55
CA HIS A 9 -10.95 -4.06 3.26
C HIS A 9 -10.64 -3.93 1.77
N GLU A 10 -10.26 -2.75 1.33
CA GLU A 10 -9.68 -2.47 0.02
C GLU A 10 -8.26 -1.95 0.22
N ALA A 11 -7.30 -2.56 -0.46
CA ALA A 11 -5.92 -2.09 -0.51
C ALA A 11 -5.64 -1.42 -1.86
N ILE A 12 -5.04 -0.24 -1.82
CA ILE A 12 -4.77 0.57 -3.01
C ILE A 12 -3.30 0.95 -2.99
N SER A 13 -2.56 0.57 -4.03
CA SER A 13 -1.17 1.03 -4.20
C SER A 13 -1.17 2.49 -4.62
N SER A 14 -0.24 3.28 -4.10
CA SER A 14 -0.12 4.68 -4.48
C SER A 14 1.29 5.20 -4.27
N ALA A 15 1.57 6.35 -4.88
CA ALA A 15 2.75 7.14 -4.64
C ALA A 15 2.35 8.45 -3.96
N VAL A 16 2.98 8.78 -2.84
CA VAL A 16 2.74 10.04 -2.12
C VAL A 16 3.97 10.95 -2.20
N PRO A 17 3.78 12.27 -2.40
CA PRO A 17 4.88 13.22 -2.29
C PRO A 17 5.52 13.17 -0.90
N ALA A 18 6.85 13.25 -0.87
CA ALA A 18 7.67 13.37 0.33
C ALA A 18 8.70 14.50 0.16
N ASP A 19 9.43 14.85 1.22
CA ASP A 19 10.34 16.01 1.24
C ASP A 19 11.36 16.03 0.08
N ASP A 20 11.78 14.86 -0.40
CA ASP A 20 12.79 14.70 -1.45
C ASP A 20 12.38 13.58 -2.42
N GLY A 21 11.23 13.76 -3.06
CA GLY A 21 10.69 12.83 -4.08
C GLY A 21 9.35 12.22 -3.68
N PHE A 22 9.22 10.92 -3.89
CA PHE A 22 8.00 10.15 -3.69
C PHE A 22 8.25 8.90 -2.87
N GLU A 23 7.29 8.54 -2.04
CA GLU A 23 7.28 7.28 -1.29
C GLU A 23 6.22 6.34 -1.86
N ALA A 24 6.57 5.06 -1.96
CA ALA A 24 5.65 4.00 -2.30
C ALA A 24 4.80 3.66 -1.07
N VAL A 25 3.48 3.64 -1.22
CA VAL A 25 2.55 3.35 -0.13
C VAL A 25 1.41 2.42 -0.54
N ILE A 26 0.83 1.73 0.43
CA ILE A 26 -0.43 1.00 0.29
C ILE A 26 -1.44 1.62 1.25
N ALA A 27 -2.55 2.11 0.73
CA ALA A 27 -3.67 2.61 1.52
C ALA A 27 -4.68 1.49 1.75
N ILE A 28 -5.04 1.23 3.00
CA ILE A 28 -6.08 0.29 3.42
C ILE A 28 -7.33 1.06 3.82
N LYS A 29 -8.45 0.77 3.17
CA LYS A 29 -9.75 1.33 3.50
C LYS A 29 -10.72 0.22 3.89
N ARG A 30 -11.37 0.34 5.04
CA ARG A 30 -12.48 -0.55 5.39
C ARG A 30 -13.70 -0.27 4.51
N ARG A 31 -14.33 -1.34 4.04
CA ARG A 31 -15.50 -1.27 3.17
C ARG A 31 -16.75 -1.00 4.01
N GLY A 32 -17.64 -0.14 3.49
CA GLY A 32 -18.91 0.16 4.16
C GLY A 32 -18.80 1.10 5.36
N THR A 33 -17.63 1.69 5.60
CA THR A 33 -17.39 2.68 6.65
C THR A 33 -16.88 4.00 6.07
N ASP A 34 -17.18 5.11 6.72
CA ASP A 34 -16.58 6.43 6.43
C ASP A 34 -15.22 6.64 7.14
N GLU A 35 -14.63 5.58 7.67
CA GLU A 35 -13.29 5.62 8.26
C GLU A 35 -12.24 6.05 7.23
N ASN A 36 -11.27 6.85 7.68
CA ASN A 36 -10.14 7.25 6.85
C ASN A 36 -9.27 6.04 6.51
N ALA A 37 -8.68 6.06 5.32
CA ALA A 37 -7.75 5.00 4.93
C ALA A 37 -6.47 5.06 5.77
N HIS A 38 -5.99 3.90 6.22
CA HIS A 38 -4.68 3.77 6.85
C HIS A 38 -3.60 3.62 5.77
N VAL A 39 -2.51 4.37 5.87
CA VAL A 39 -1.46 4.38 4.84
C VAL A 39 -0.20 3.72 5.37
N PHE A 40 0.21 2.64 4.71
CA PHE A 40 1.44 1.91 5.01
C PHE A 40 2.53 2.28 4.02
N LYS A 41 3.68 2.73 4.50
CA LYS A 41 4.87 2.90 3.67
C LYS A 41 5.44 1.52 3.31
N VAL A 42 5.76 1.33 2.04
CA VAL A 42 6.36 0.08 1.54
C VAL A 42 7.76 0.34 0.98
N ALA A 43 8.39 -0.70 0.43
CA ALA A 43 9.77 -0.63 -0.08
C ALA A 43 10.79 -0.16 0.98
N ASN A 44 10.58 -0.53 2.25
CA ASN A 44 11.46 -0.21 3.38
C ASN A 44 11.79 1.29 3.52
N GLY A 45 10.83 2.17 3.20
CA GLY A 45 11.02 3.62 3.30
C GLY A 45 11.92 4.22 2.23
N ARG A 46 12.18 3.48 1.13
CA ARG A 46 12.90 4.01 -0.03
C ARG A 46 12.12 5.18 -0.65
N ARG A 47 12.86 6.22 -1.00
CA ARG A 47 12.38 7.36 -1.79
C ARG A 47 12.71 7.17 -3.27
N TYR A 48 11.84 7.70 -4.11
CA TYR A 48 11.93 7.65 -5.57
C TYR A 48 11.87 9.06 -6.13
N ASP A 49 12.61 9.32 -7.20
CA ASP A 49 12.64 10.65 -7.81
C ASP A 49 11.33 10.94 -8.55
N LEU A 50 10.70 9.89 -9.10
CA LEU A 50 9.47 9.99 -9.87
C LEU A 50 8.30 9.27 -9.19
N ALA A 51 7.12 9.89 -9.25
CA ALA A 51 5.87 9.29 -8.77
C ALA A 51 5.59 7.93 -9.42
N SER A 52 5.90 7.78 -10.71
CA SER A 52 5.71 6.52 -11.44
C SER A 52 6.60 5.39 -10.91
N GLU A 53 7.81 5.69 -10.43
CA GLU A 53 8.71 4.67 -9.88
C GLU A 53 8.21 4.20 -8.50
N ALA A 54 7.77 5.14 -7.67
CA ALA A 54 7.10 4.82 -6.40
C ALA A 54 5.81 4.03 -6.62
N ASP A 55 5.02 4.35 -7.65
CA ASP A 55 3.78 3.64 -7.96
C ASP A 55 4.07 2.20 -8.41
N VAL A 56 5.07 1.98 -9.27
CA VAL A 56 5.52 0.63 -9.66
C VAL A 56 5.99 -0.17 -8.45
N ALA A 57 6.73 0.45 -7.53
CA ALA A 57 7.17 -0.20 -6.30
C ALA A 57 5.99 -0.53 -5.36
N ALA A 58 5.01 0.37 -5.25
CA ALA A 58 3.80 0.14 -4.48
C ALA A 58 2.94 -0.97 -5.07
N GLU A 59 2.81 -1.04 -6.40
CA GLU A 59 2.13 -2.13 -7.10
C GLU A 59 2.83 -3.47 -6.86
N ALA A 60 4.16 -3.52 -6.98
CA ALA A 60 4.95 -4.71 -6.72
C ALA A 60 4.94 -5.13 -5.24
N ALA A 61 4.73 -4.19 -4.31
CA ALA A 61 4.49 -4.54 -2.91
C ALA A 61 3.07 -5.09 -2.72
N LEU A 62 2.05 -4.46 -3.34
CA LEU A 62 0.65 -4.88 -3.21
C LEU A 62 0.42 -6.31 -3.69
N THR A 63 1.14 -6.77 -4.72
CA THR A 63 1.05 -8.16 -5.20
C THR A 63 1.47 -9.17 -4.13
N LYS A 64 2.40 -8.81 -3.24
CA LYS A 64 2.89 -9.63 -2.12
C LYS A 64 2.02 -9.55 -0.86
N VAL A 65 1.00 -8.71 -0.83
CA VAL A 65 0.05 -8.66 0.29
C VAL A 65 -0.90 -9.84 0.13
N ARG A 66 -0.81 -10.81 1.04
CA ARG A 66 -1.65 -12.00 1.04
C ARG A 66 -3.07 -11.69 1.53
N GLU A 67 -3.18 -10.94 2.62
CA GLU A 67 -4.43 -10.67 3.33
C GLU A 67 -4.35 -9.33 4.08
N VAL A 68 -5.50 -8.81 4.52
CA VAL A 68 -5.60 -7.69 5.46
C VAL A 68 -6.38 -8.18 6.65
N SER A 69 -5.79 -8.05 7.85
CA SER A 69 -6.46 -8.45 9.10
C SER A 69 -7.71 -7.62 9.37
N ASP A 70 -8.54 -8.06 10.32
CA ASP A 70 -9.73 -7.31 10.73
C ASP A 70 -9.41 -5.91 11.27
N GLU A 71 -8.22 -5.71 11.81
CA GLU A 71 -7.71 -4.42 12.32
C GLU A 71 -7.19 -3.50 11.21
N GLY A 72 -7.10 -3.98 9.96
CA GLY A 72 -6.59 -3.22 8.83
C GLY A 72 -5.08 -3.37 8.59
N GLU A 73 -4.41 -4.28 9.29
CA GLU A 73 -2.98 -4.55 9.13
C GLU A 73 -2.69 -5.45 7.91
N LEU A 74 -1.60 -5.16 7.19
CA LEU A 74 -1.14 -5.90 6.03
C LEU A 74 -0.48 -7.24 6.43
N ILE A 75 -1.02 -8.35 5.94
CA ILE A 75 -0.43 -9.68 6.05
C ILE A 75 0.28 -10.01 4.74
N TRP A 76 1.59 -10.18 4.81
CA TRP A 76 2.45 -10.42 3.66
C TRP A 76 2.63 -11.90 3.34
N GLU A 77 2.99 -12.20 2.09
CA GLU A 77 3.50 -13.52 1.71
C GLU A 77 4.79 -13.87 2.45
N GLU A 78 5.05 -15.16 2.63
CA GLU A 78 6.30 -15.64 3.22
C GLU A 78 7.49 -15.20 2.32
N ASN A 79 8.45 -14.47 2.89
CA ASN A 79 9.61 -13.85 2.21
C ASN A 79 9.31 -12.57 1.38
N ALA A 80 8.23 -11.85 1.65
CA ALA A 80 7.89 -10.64 0.92
C ALA A 80 8.84 -9.44 1.14
N ILE A 81 9.59 -9.42 2.25
CA ILE A 81 10.38 -8.29 2.76
C ILE A 81 11.84 -8.69 2.95
#